data_AF-A0AAN6MCA5-F1
#
_entry.id   AF-A0AAN6MCA5-F1
#
_cell.length_a   1.000
_cell.length_b   1.000
_cell.length_c   1.000
_cell.angle_alpha   90.00
_cell.angle_beta   90.00
_cell.angle_gamma   90.00
#
_symmetry.space_group_name_H-M   'P 1'
#
loop_
_entity.id
_entity.type
_entity.pdbx_description
1 polymer ?
#
loop_
_entity_poly.entity_id
_entity_poly.type
_entity_poly.pdbx_seq_one_letter_code
_entity_poly.pdbx_strand_id
1 'polypeptide(L)'
;QDLCHAALSFASDTLKPGGNFVCKFYQGAEDKAFELLLKKMFAKVHREKPESSRSESREAFFVALRRKGEVSMEDAMALAQ
;
A
#
# COMPACT_ATOMS: atom_id res chain seq x y z
N GLN A 1 -1.91 12.38 3.24
CA GLN A 1 -1.61 10.94 3.12
C GLN A 1 -2.61 10.06 3.84
N ASP A 2 -3.59 10.68 4.50
CA ASP A 2 -4.61 10.03 5.31
C ASP A 2 -5.47 9.07 4.49
N LEU A 3 -5.70 9.35 3.20
CA LEU A 3 -6.52 8.47 2.35
C LEU A 3 -5.87 7.12 2.07
N CYS A 4 -4.55 7.07 1.83
CA CYS A 4 -3.86 5.79 1.58
C CYS A 4 -3.85 4.93 2.85
N HIS A 5 -3.61 5.54 4.01
CA HIS A 5 -3.63 4.86 5.30
C HIS A 5 -5.04 4.43 5.70
N ALA A 6 -6.05 5.28 5.51
CA ALA A 6 -7.45 4.93 5.76
C ALA A 6 -7.92 3.79 4.84
N ALA A 7 -7.55 3.82 3.56
CA ALA A 7 -7.86 2.73 2.64
C ALA A 7 -7.17 1.42 3.02
N LEU A 8 -5.91 1.47 3.47
CA LEU A 8 -5.20 0.30 3.95
C LEU A 8 -5.78 -0.23 5.27
N SER A 9 -6.18 0.65 6.19
CA SER A 9 -6.88 0.27 7.44
C SER A 9 -8.19 -0.44 7.12
N PHE A 10 -9.01 0.11 6.23
CA PHE A 10 -10.22 -0.57 5.77
C PHE A 10 -9.92 -1.93 5.12
N ALA A 11 -8.87 -2.02 4.29
CA ALA A 11 -8.45 -3.28 3.69
C ALA A 11 -7.92 -4.29 4.73
N SER A 12 -7.27 -3.84 5.80
CA SER A 12 -6.86 -4.69 6.92
C SER A 12 -8.04 -5.42 7.55
N ASP A 13 -9.21 -4.78 7.61
CA ASP A 13 -10.37 -5.36 8.29
C ASP A 13 -11.24 -6.19 7.33
N THR A 14 -11.26 -5.82 6.05
CA THR A 14 -12.23 -6.37 5.07
C THR A 14 -11.62 -7.27 4.01
N LEU A 15 -10.34 -7.11 3.67
CA LEU A 15 -9.72 -7.85 2.58
C LEU A 15 -9.33 -9.25 3.04
N LYS A 16 -9.99 -10.29 2.54
CA LYS A 16 -9.63 -11.68 2.87
C LYS A 16 -8.15 -12.01 2.60
N PRO A 17 -7.56 -12.99 3.32
CA PRO A 17 -6.24 -13.51 3.01
C PRO A 17 -6.10 -13.89 1.53
N GLY A 18 -4.97 -13.56 0.92
CA GLY A 18 -4.70 -13.73 -0.50
C GLY A 18 -5.32 -12.67 -1.42
N GLY A 19 -6.09 -11.70 -0.88
CA GLY A 19 -6.62 -10.56 -1.63
C GLY A 19 -5.54 -9.56 -2.07
N ASN A 20 -5.89 -8.65 -2.98
CA ASN A 20 -4.99 -7.64 -3.51
C ASN A 20 -5.50 -6.23 -3.17
N PHE A 21 -4.58 -5.29 -3.00
CA PHE A 21 -4.85 -3.88 -2.72
C PHE A 21 -4.10 -3.00 -3.72
N VAL A 22 -4.80 -2.04 -4.32
CA VAL A 22 -4.21 -1.09 -5.26
C VAL A 22 -4.57 0.32 -4.80
N CYS A 23 -3.58 1.20 -4.72
CA CYS A 23 -3.77 2.56 -4.22
C CYS A 23 -3.02 3.58 -5.09
N LYS A 24 -3.73 4.62 -5.54
CA LYS A 24 -3.13 5.78 -6.20
C LYS A 24 -2.56 6.72 -5.14
N PHE A 25 -1.36 7.23 -5.37
CA PHE A 25 -0.71 8.20 -4.50
C PHE A 25 0.08 9.23 -5.33
N TYR A 26 0.38 10.37 -4.70
CA TYR A 26 1.32 11.35 -5.23
C TYR A 26 2.68 11.15 -4.59
N GLN A 27 3.72 11.08 -5.41
CA GLN A 27 5.07 10.76 -4.94
C GLN A 27 5.59 11.84 -3.97
N GLY A 28 5.99 11.42 -2.77
CA GLY A 28 6.44 12.28 -1.67
C GLY A 28 7.42 11.59 -0.73
N ALA A 29 7.76 12.27 0.36
CA ALA A 29 8.78 11.81 1.31
C ALA A 29 8.38 10.51 2.04
N GLU A 30 7.08 10.30 2.28
CA GLU A 30 6.60 9.20 3.12
C GLU A 30 6.18 7.96 2.30
N ASP A 31 6.31 8.00 0.97
CA ASP A 31 6.03 6.86 0.07
C ASP A 31 6.75 5.59 0.54
N LYS A 32 8.02 5.75 0.97
CA LYS A 32 8.86 4.64 1.42
C LYS A 32 8.31 4.00 2.70
N ALA A 33 7.84 4.82 3.64
CA ALA A 33 7.26 4.32 4.88
C ALA A 33 5.97 3.54 4.59
N PHE A 34 5.12 4.07 3.71
CA PHE A 34 3.90 3.38 3.29
C PHE A 34 4.21 2.08 2.51
N GLU A 35 5.21 2.08 1.64
CA GLU A 35 5.64 0.88 0.92
C GLU A 35 6.15 -0.22 1.86
N LEU A 36 6.90 0.14 2.90
CA LEU A 36 7.38 -0.80 3.92
C LEU A 36 6.20 -1.43 4.68
N LEU A 37 5.19 -0.63 5.01
CA LEU A 37 3.96 -1.11 5.64
C LEU A 37 3.23 -2.12 4.74
N LEU A 38 3.07 -1.80 3.46
CA LEU A 38 2.49 -2.72 2.48
C LEU A 38 3.30 -4.02 2.37
N LYS A 39 4.64 -3.97 2.37
CA LYS A 39 5.49 -5.18 2.28
C LYS A 39 5.36 -6.10 3.49
N LYS A 40 4.98 -5.57 4.65
CA LYS A 40 4.67 -6.38 5.83
C LYS A 40 3.35 -7.12 5.65
N MET A 41 2.32 -6.44 5.14
CA MET A 41 0.97 -6.98 5.04
C MET A 41 0.72 -7.83 3.78
N PHE A 42 1.51 -7.66 2.72
CA PHE A 42 1.32 -8.33 1.42
C PHE A 42 2.56 -9.12 1.01
N ALA A 43 2.38 -10.18 0.23
CA ALA A 43 3.49 -11.01 -0.24
C ALA A 43 4.37 -10.28 -1.27
N LYS A 44 3.78 -9.39 -2.08
CA LYS A 44 4.50 -8.63 -3.11
C LYS A 44 3.94 -7.23 -3.22
N VAL A 45 4.81 -6.23 -3.39
CA VAL A 45 4.42 -4.83 -3.58
C VAL A 45 5.18 -4.25 -4.75
N HIS A 46 4.46 -3.63 -5.68
CA HIS A 46 5.01 -2.93 -6.83
C HIS A 46 4.64 -1.46 -6.79
N ARG A 47 5.54 -0.61 -7.28
CA ARG A 47 5.28 0.80 -7.57
C ARG A 47 5.19 0.95 -9.07
N GLU A 48 4.01 1.30 -9.56
CA GLU A 48 3.72 1.39 -10.99
C GLU A 48 3.35 2.83 -11.35
N LYS A 49 4.04 3.39 -12.35
CA LYS A 49 3.62 4.63 -13.03
C LYS A 49 3.24 4.26 -14.46
N PRO A 50 1.95 4.07 -14.77
CA PRO A 50 1.54 3.63 -16.10
C PRO A 50 1.79 4.74 -17.14
N GLU A 51 2.09 4.34 -18.38
CA GLU A 51 2.35 5.26 -19.50
C GLU A 51 1.17 6.19 -19.81
N SER A 52 -0.05 5.78 -19.47
CA SER A 52 -1.25 6.61 -19.57
C SER A 52 -1.29 7.77 -18.57
N SER A 53 -0.41 7.78 -17.57
CA SER A 53 -0.27 8.91 -16.64
C SER A 53 0.49 10.03 -17.31
N ARG A 54 0.00 11.27 -17.17
CA ARG A 54 0.70 12.45 -17.70
C ARG A 54 2.13 12.49 -17.18
N SER A 55 3.09 12.76 -18.06
CA SER A 55 4.53 12.81 -17.74
C SER A 55 4.80 13.76 -16.57
N GLU A 56 4.11 14.90 -16.60
CA GLU A 56 4.17 16.00 -15.62
C GLU A 56 3.54 15.64 -14.26
N SER A 57 2.66 14.65 -14.21
CA SER A 57 1.99 14.24 -12.98
C SER A 57 2.96 13.45 -12.08
N ARG A 58 2.96 13.77 -10.80
CA ARG A 58 3.65 12.99 -9.76
C ARG A 58 2.79 11.84 -9.24
N GLU A 59 1.80 11.38 -10.00
CA GLU A 59 0.98 10.22 -9.61
C GLU A 59 1.70 8.91 -9.90
N ALA A 60 1.50 7.95 -8.99
CA ALA A 60 1.88 6.56 -9.13
C ALA A 60 0.88 5.66 -8.38
N PHE A 61 1.01 4.36 -8.56
CA PHE A 61 0.19 3.36 -7.90
C PHE A 61 1.06 2.40 -7.11
N PHE A 62 0.62 2.06 -5.90
CA PHE A 62 1.08 0.87 -5.22
C PHE A 62 0.16 -0.30 -5.58
N VAL A 63 0.75 -1.40 -6.02
CA VAL A 63 0.05 -2.66 -6.32
C VAL A 63 0.57 -3.70 -5.32
N ALA A 64 -0.22 -3.95 -4.28
CA ALA A 64 0.09 -4.88 -3.21
C ALA A 64 -0.70 -6.18 -3.40
N LEU A 65 0.00 -7.30 -3.54
CA LEU A 65 -0.54 -8.58 -3.96
C LEU A 65 -0.47 -9.60 -2.82
N ARG A 66 -1.53 -10.40 -2.72
CA ARG A 66 -1.65 -11.52 -1.78
C ARG A 66 -1.46 -11.09 -0.33
N ARG A 67 -2.51 -10.52 0.27
CA ARG A 67 -2.55 -10.19 1.70
C ARG A 67 -2.18 -11.42 2.54
N LYS A 68 -1.26 -11.25 3.48
CA LYS A 68 -0.91 -12.27 4.48
C LYS A 68 -2.05 -12.37 5.51
N GLY A 69 -2.35 -13.59 5.96
CA GLY A 69 -3.53 -13.84 6.79
C GLY A 69 -3.39 -13.41 8.26
N GLU A 70 -2.17 -13.24 8.75
CA GLU A 70 -1.88 -13.13 10.19
C GLU A 70 -1.38 -11.75 10.61
N VAL A 71 -1.40 -10.76 9.71
CA VAL A 71 -0.86 -9.42 9.99
C VAL A 71 -1.98 -8.40 9.92
N SER A 72 -2.28 -7.77 11.06
CA SER A 72 -3.14 -6.59 11.13
C SER A 72 -2.35 -5.31 10.83
N MET A 73 -3.05 -4.21 10.54
CA MET A 73 -2.44 -2.89 10.39
C MET A 73 -1.64 -2.48 11.63
N GLU A 74 -2.15 -2.81 12.82
CA GLU A 74 -1.55 -2.47 14.11
C GLU A 74 -0.21 -3.20 14.30
N ASP A 75 -0.17 -4.50 13.98
CA ASP A 75 1.06 -5.31 13.99
C ASP A 75 2.10 -4.75 13.00
N ALA A 76 1.65 -4.38 11.80
CA ALA A 76 2.52 -3.88 10.75
C ALA A 76 3.17 -2.53 11.12
N MET A 77 2.43 -1.67 11.83
CA MET A 77 2.91 -0.40 12.37
C MET A 77 3.85 -0.58 13.57
N ALA A 78 3.56 -1.52 14.48
CA ALA A 78 4.44 -1.83 15.62
C ALA A 78 5.83 -2.32 15.15
N LEU A 79 5.88 -3.06 14.05
CA LEU A 79 7.14 -3.52 13.45
C LEU A 79 7.90 -2.42 12.67
N ALA A 80 7.33 -1.22 12.51
CA ALA A 80 7.86 -0.14 11.63
C ALA A 80 8.68 0.92 12.39
N GLN A 81 8.72 0.79 13.72
CA GLN A 81 9.54 1.58 14.64
C GLN A 81 10.91 0.91 14.83
#